data_AF-A0A2A2DMF7-F1
#
_entry.id   AF-A0A2A2DMF7-F1
#
_cell.length_a   1.000
_cell.length_b   1.000
_cell.length_c   1.000
_cell.angle_alpha   90.00
_cell.angle_beta   90.00
_cell.angle_gamma   90.00
#
_symmetry.space_group_name_H-M   'P 1'
#
loop_
_entity.id
_entity.type
_entity.pdbx_description
1 polymer ?
#
loop_
_entity_poly.entity_id
_entity_poly.type
_entity_poly.pdbx_seq_one_letter_code
_entity_poly.pdbx_strand_id
1 'polypeptide(L)'
;MFFARIVLAIQALVMGGFGLAYWLWPYEMANLNGMLLMETVSVSNMRVYYGGLQLGLAIFLLWSMRRPERASPALVLLVLIQLSLSLARLGALWLDGGALQSFDLTSLVYKLAAAGLALLALYLLARQRRAEAEREAADTLDGAAFDSDFDEPPTPQFNVRELPLERVTRTDLAETSEVELRPGLTDNWSEPRS
;
A
#
# COMPACT_ATOMS: atom_id res chain seq x y z
N MET A 1 -6.67 -11.35 6.29
CA MET A 1 -5.98 -12.07 5.18
C MET A 1 -6.86 -13.02 4.35
N PHE A 2 -7.70 -13.89 4.94
CA PHE A 2 -8.45 -14.92 4.19
C PHE A 2 -9.37 -14.34 3.09
N PHE A 3 -10.07 -13.24 3.38
CA PHE A 3 -10.93 -12.56 2.42
C PHE A 3 -10.19 -12.11 1.14
N ALA A 4 -9.04 -11.43 1.30
CA ALA A 4 -8.20 -11.02 0.18
C ALA A 4 -7.75 -12.21 -0.69
N ARG A 5 -7.41 -13.33 -0.06
CA ARG A 5 -7.05 -14.57 -0.77
C ARG A 5 -8.23 -15.13 -1.54
N ILE A 6 -9.43 -15.16 -0.97
CA ILE A 6 -10.64 -15.63 -1.68
C ILE A 6 -10.90 -14.76 -2.90
N VAL A 7 -10.89 -13.43 -2.75
CA VAL A 7 -11.14 -12.50 -3.86
C VAL A 7 -10.13 -12.73 -5.00
N LEU A 8 -8.84 -12.86 -4.66
CA LEU A 8 -7.80 -13.15 -5.65
C LEU A 8 -7.96 -14.52 -6.30
N ALA A 9 -8.36 -15.57 -5.55
CA ALA A 9 -8.59 -16.90 -6.11
C ALA A 9 -9.77 -16.93 -7.07
N ILE A 10 -10.91 -16.37 -6.66
CA ILE A 10 -12.11 -16.29 -7.52
C ILE A 10 -11.75 -15.53 -8.79
N GLN A 11 -11.07 -14.40 -8.67
CA GLN A 11 -10.67 -13.62 -9.83
C GLN A 11 -9.68 -14.38 -10.73
N ALA A 12 -8.69 -15.05 -10.16
CA ALA A 12 -7.75 -15.87 -10.92
C ALA A 12 -8.46 -17.01 -11.66
N LEU A 13 -9.47 -17.64 -11.05
CA LEU A 13 -10.28 -18.66 -11.70
C LEU A 13 -11.12 -18.09 -12.85
N VAL A 14 -11.77 -16.95 -12.65
CA VAL A 14 -12.57 -16.32 -13.71
C VAL A 14 -11.67 -15.86 -14.86
N MET A 15 -10.56 -15.17 -14.56
CA MET A 15 -9.60 -14.73 -15.58
C MET A 15 -8.94 -15.91 -16.29
N GLY A 16 -8.59 -16.97 -15.55
CA GLY A 16 -8.01 -18.18 -16.10
C GLY A 16 -9.01 -18.93 -16.99
N GLY A 17 -10.25 -19.07 -16.54
CA GLY A 17 -11.33 -19.72 -17.28
C GLY A 17 -11.68 -18.98 -18.57
N PHE A 18 -11.89 -17.67 -18.50
CA PHE A 18 -12.12 -16.86 -19.71
C PHE A 18 -10.89 -16.86 -20.62
N GLY A 19 -9.69 -16.69 -20.07
CA GLY A 19 -8.46 -16.72 -20.86
C GLY A 19 -8.28 -18.04 -21.60
N LEU A 20 -8.57 -19.17 -20.94
CA LEU A 20 -8.53 -20.48 -21.57
C LEU A 20 -9.64 -20.64 -22.63
N ALA A 21 -10.84 -20.15 -22.35
CA ALA A 21 -11.96 -20.18 -23.30
C ALA A 21 -11.64 -19.39 -24.58
N TYR A 22 -11.09 -18.17 -24.48
CA TYR A 22 -10.64 -17.39 -25.63
C TYR A 22 -9.47 -18.02 -26.37
N TRP A 23 -8.66 -18.84 -25.68
CA TRP A 23 -7.52 -19.51 -26.29
C TRP A 23 -7.93 -20.77 -27.07
N LEU A 24 -8.87 -21.56 -26.55
CA LEU A 24 -9.36 -22.81 -27.15
C LEU A 24 -10.48 -22.59 -28.16
N TRP A 25 -11.45 -21.73 -27.83
CA TRP A 25 -12.67 -21.46 -28.60
C TRP A 25 -12.79 -19.96 -28.98
N PRO A 26 -11.83 -19.42 -29.77
CA PRO A 26 -11.80 -17.98 -30.07
C PRO A 26 -13.00 -17.51 -30.90
N TYR A 27 -13.52 -18.34 -31.80
CA TYR A 27 -14.62 -17.96 -32.69
C TYR A 27 -15.95 -17.84 -31.93
N GLU A 28 -16.24 -18.81 -31.09
CA GLU A 28 -17.43 -18.87 -30.26
C GLU A 28 -17.44 -17.68 -29.29
N MET A 29 -16.31 -17.44 -28.63
CA MET A 29 -16.18 -16.33 -27.69
C MET A 29 -16.26 -14.97 -28.38
N ALA A 30 -15.73 -14.84 -29.59
CA ALA A 30 -15.88 -13.61 -30.36
C ALA A 30 -17.31 -13.34 -30.79
N ASN A 31 -18.00 -14.37 -31.27
CA ASN A 31 -19.38 -14.26 -31.71
C ASN A 31 -20.31 -13.86 -30.55
N LEU A 32 -20.01 -14.29 -29.32
CA LEU A 32 -20.71 -13.83 -28.10
C LEU A 32 -20.57 -12.32 -27.86
N ASN A 33 -19.48 -11.71 -28.35
CA ASN A 33 -19.25 -10.27 -28.29
C ASN A 33 -19.69 -9.55 -29.58
N GLY A 34 -20.45 -10.24 -30.46
CA GLY A 34 -20.85 -9.70 -31.75
C GLY A 34 -19.70 -9.50 -32.75
N MET A 35 -18.52 -10.06 -32.47
CA MET A 35 -17.35 -9.95 -33.34
C MET A 35 -17.31 -11.10 -34.34
N LEU A 36 -17.10 -10.75 -35.62
CA LEU A 36 -16.88 -11.70 -36.70
C LEU A 36 -15.39 -11.71 -37.08
N LEU A 37 -14.73 -12.85 -36.89
CA LEU A 37 -13.31 -13.02 -37.24
C LEU A 37 -13.20 -13.46 -38.69
N MET A 38 -12.78 -12.54 -39.56
CA MET A 38 -12.65 -12.79 -41.00
C MET A 38 -11.31 -13.40 -41.38
N GLU A 39 -10.24 -13.06 -40.66
CA GLU A 39 -8.88 -13.52 -40.98
C GLU A 39 -8.25 -14.35 -39.87
N THR A 40 -7.37 -15.28 -40.26
CA THR A 40 -6.58 -16.10 -39.34
C THR A 40 -5.69 -15.26 -38.41
N VAL A 41 -5.25 -14.09 -38.87
CA VAL A 41 -4.50 -13.12 -38.05
C VAL A 41 -5.38 -12.56 -36.92
N SER A 42 -6.67 -12.29 -37.19
CA SER A 42 -7.61 -11.83 -36.16
C SER A 42 -7.81 -12.88 -35.06
N VAL A 43 -7.82 -14.16 -35.45
CA VAL A 43 -7.94 -15.30 -34.52
C VAL A 43 -6.70 -15.42 -33.65
N SER A 44 -5.52 -15.27 -34.25
CA SER A 44 -4.25 -15.25 -33.52
C SER A 44 -4.21 -14.10 -32.51
N ASN A 45 -4.56 -12.89 -32.94
CA ASN A 45 -4.64 -11.71 -32.05
C ASN A 45 -5.61 -11.93 -30.90
N MET A 46 -6.76 -12.55 -31.17
CA MET A 46 -7.74 -12.87 -30.14
C MET A 46 -7.17 -13.82 -29.08
N ARG A 47 -6.48 -14.88 -29.50
CA ARG A 47 -5.81 -15.83 -28.60
C ARG A 47 -4.72 -15.16 -27.77
N VAL A 48 -3.97 -14.22 -28.34
CA VAL A 48 -2.89 -13.52 -27.62
C VAL A 48 -3.45 -12.54 -26.59
N TYR A 49 -4.35 -11.64 -27.02
CA TYR A 49 -4.79 -10.52 -26.18
C TYR A 49 -5.96 -10.86 -25.25
N TYR A 50 -6.92 -11.65 -25.70
CA TYR A 50 -8.06 -12.05 -24.87
C TYR A 50 -7.79 -13.36 -24.11
N GLY A 51 -6.96 -14.23 -24.67
CA GLY A 51 -6.56 -15.49 -24.05
C GLY A 51 -5.30 -15.36 -23.20
N GLY A 52 -4.15 -15.25 -23.87
CA GLY A 52 -2.81 -15.31 -23.27
C GLY A 52 -2.56 -14.24 -22.22
N LEU A 53 -2.93 -12.99 -22.48
CA LEU A 53 -2.82 -11.90 -21.49
C LEU A 53 -3.65 -12.20 -20.22
N GLN A 54 -4.89 -12.67 -20.41
CA GLN A 54 -5.80 -12.99 -19.32
C GLN A 54 -5.28 -14.17 -18.48
N LEU A 55 -4.71 -15.19 -19.13
CA LEU A 55 -4.03 -16.32 -18.49
C LEU A 55 -2.79 -15.88 -17.72
N GLY A 56 -1.96 -15.02 -18.29
CA GLY A 56 -0.77 -14.49 -17.62
C GLY A 56 -1.13 -13.73 -16.34
N LEU A 57 -2.17 -12.90 -16.39
CA LEU A 57 -2.70 -12.21 -15.21
C LEU A 57 -3.25 -13.19 -14.17
N ALA A 58 -3.99 -14.22 -14.58
CA ALA A 58 -4.49 -15.24 -13.67
C ALA A 58 -3.37 -15.96 -12.91
N ILE A 59 -2.29 -16.33 -13.62
CA ILE A 59 -1.10 -16.95 -13.02
C ILE A 59 -0.41 -15.98 -12.05
N PHE A 60 -0.30 -14.70 -12.42
CA PHE A 60 0.26 -13.67 -11.54
C PHE A 60 -0.54 -13.51 -10.24
N LEU A 61 -1.87 -13.47 -10.33
CA LEU A 61 -2.73 -13.40 -9.16
C LEU A 61 -2.56 -14.64 -8.27
N LEU A 62 -2.59 -15.84 -8.84
CA LEU A 62 -2.41 -17.09 -8.10
C LEU A 62 -1.04 -17.17 -7.41
N TRP A 63 0.02 -16.72 -8.09
CA TRP A 63 1.36 -16.63 -7.51
C TRP A 63 1.43 -15.61 -6.37
N SER A 64 0.79 -14.46 -6.52
CA SER A 64 0.79 -13.38 -5.53
C SER A 64 0.06 -13.75 -4.23
N MET A 65 -0.89 -14.69 -4.30
CA MET A 65 -1.60 -15.19 -3.11
C MET A 65 -0.72 -15.95 -2.11
N ARG A 66 0.44 -16.47 -2.54
CA ARG A 66 1.32 -17.29 -1.69
C ARG A 66 1.96 -16.51 -0.54
N ARG A 67 2.07 -15.19 -0.65
CA ARG A 67 2.71 -14.34 0.35
C ARG A 67 1.88 -13.09 0.65
N PRO A 68 1.61 -12.78 1.93
CA PRO A 68 0.77 -11.64 2.30
C PRO A 68 1.35 -10.30 1.83
N GLU A 69 2.68 -10.19 1.70
CA GLU A 69 3.37 -9.00 1.21
C GLU A 69 3.02 -8.73 -0.27
N ARG A 70 2.79 -9.79 -1.06
CA ARG A 70 2.47 -9.70 -2.50
C ARG A 70 0.97 -9.56 -2.78
N ALA A 71 0.11 -9.90 -1.83
CA ALA A 71 -1.33 -9.81 -2.01
C ALA A 71 -1.81 -8.35 -2.19
N SER A 72 -1.21 -7.40 -1.46
CA SER A 72 -1.55 -5.97 -1.57
C SER A 72 -1.29 -5.40 -2.97
N PRO A 73 -0.09 -5.51 -3.57
CA PRO A 73 0.15 -5.00 -4.92
C PRO A 73 -0.69 -5.74 -5.97
N ALA A 74 -0.96 -7.03 -5.80
CA ALA A 74 -1.83 -7.78 -6.72
C ALA A 74 -3.28 -7.28 -6.72
N LEU A 75 -3.83 -6.93 -5.54
CA LEU A 75 -5.15 -6.33 -5.44
C LEU A 75 -5.19 -4.93 -6.07
N VAL A 76 -4.14 -4.12 -5.91
CA VAL A 76 -4.05 -2.80 -6.57
C VAL A 76 -4.05 -2.98 -8.09
N LEU A 77 -3.23 -3.89 -8.62
CA LEU A 77 -3.22 -4.19 -10.04
C LEU A 77 -4.59 -4.64 -10.53
N LEU A 78 -5.26 -5.51 -9.77
CA LEU A 78 -6.59 -5.99 -10.11
C LEU A 78 -7.61 -4.84 -10.20
N VAL A 79 -7.61 -3.93 -9.24
CA VAL A 79 -8.46 -2.73 -9.27
C VAL A 79 -8.16 -1.88 -10.50
N LEU A 80 -6.88 -1.59 -10.76
CA LEU A 80 -6.46 -0.76 -11.89
C LEU A 80 -6.90 -1.36 -13.22
N ILE A 81 -6.70 -2.66 -13.42
CA ILE A 81 -7.10 -3.35 -14.64
C ILE A 81 -8.62 -3.32 -14.81
N GLN A 82 -9.39 -3.65 -13.77
CA GLN A 82 -10.85 -3.71 -13.89
C GLN A 82 -11.48 -2.33 -14.10
N LEU A 83 -10.96 -1.29 -13.44
CA LEU A 83 -11.40 0.09 -13.67
C LEU A 83 -11.00 0.57 -15.06
N SER A 84 -9.75 0.34 -15.48
CA SER A 84 -9.27 0.73 -16.80
C SER A 84 -10.11 0.07 -17.92
N LEU A 85 -10.41 -1.23 -17.81
CA LEU A 85 -11.26 -1.93 -18.76
C LEU A 85 -12.71 -1.42 -18.75
N SER A 86 -13.22 -0.99 -17.59
CA SER A 86 -14.56 -0.41 -17.48
C SER A 86 -14.61 0.98 -18.12
N LEU A 87 -13.61 1.81 -17.84
CA LEU A 87 -13.44 3.15 -18.43
C LEU A 87 -13.26 3.07 -19.95
N ALA A 88 -12.41 2.16 -20.43
CA ALA A 88 -12.21 1.94 -21.86
C ALA A 88 -13.53 1.51 -22.55
N ARG A 89 -14.34 0.67 -21.89
CA ARG A 89 -15.66 0.28 -22.43
C ARG A 89 -16.64 1.44 -22.45
N LEU A 90 -16.68 2.27 -21.41
CA LEU A 90 -17.51 3.47 -21.38
C LEU A 90 -17.08 4.49 -22.44
N GLY A 91 -15.77 4.64 -22.65
CA GLY A 91 -15.21 5.47 -23.71
C GLY A 91 -15.59 4.95 -25.10
N ALA A 92 -15.45 3.66 -25.35
CA ALA A 92 -15.88 3.03 -26.60
C ALA A 92 -17.39 3.22 -26.83
N LEU A 93 -18.22 3.00 -25.80
CA LEU A 93 -19.66 3.20 -25.87
C LEU A 93 -20.05 4.64 -26.25
N TRP A 94 -19.31 5.62 -25.72
CA TRP A 94 -19.51 7.02 -26.03
C TRP A 94 -19.14 7.36 -27.49
N LEU A 95 -18.09 6.73 -28.01
CA LEU A 95 -17.67 6.89 -29.41
C LEU A 95 -18.58 6.14 -30.40
N ASP A 96 -19.08 4.96 -30.02
CA ASP A 96 -19.88 4.06 -30.85
C ASP A 96 -21.39 4.39 -30.84
N GLY A 97 -21.79 5.48 -30.17
CA GLY A 97 -23.18 5.97 -30.20
C GLY A 97 -24.18 5.17 -29.35
N GLY A 98 -23.71 4.41 -28.35
CA GLY A 98 -24.58 3.84 -27.31
C GLY A 98 -25.04 2.39 -27.50
N ALA A 99 -24.48 1.64 -28.45
CA ALA A 99 -24.83 0.23 -28.64
C ALA A 99 -24.20 -0.67 -27.54
N LEU A 100 -24.98 -1.01 -26.52
CA LEU A 100 -24.62 -2.03 -25.52
C LEU A 100 -25.28 -3.35 -25.85
N GLN A 101 -24.49 -4.36 -26.18
CA GLN A 101 -24.98 -5.74 -26.24
C GLN A 101 -25.14 -6.29 -24.81
N SER A 102 -26.07 -7.22 -24.59
CA SER A 102 -26.35 -7.79 -23.26
C SER A 102 -25.11 -8.39 -22.58
N PHE A 103 -24.20 -8.96 -23.38
CA PHE A 103 -22.91 -9.49 -22.91
C PHE A 103 -21.99 -8.39 -22.37
N ASP A 104 -21.94 -7.24 -23.04
CA ASP A 104 -21.11 -6.11 -22.63
C ASP A 104 -21.62 -5.46 -21.33
N LEU A 105 -22.94 -5.34 -21.16
CA LEU A 105 -23.53 -4.87 -19.91
C LEU A 105 -23.20 -5.80 -18.75
N THR A 106 -23.35 -7.11 -18.96
CA THR A 106 -23.04 -8.14 -17.95
C THR A 106 -21.56 -8.10 -17.58
N SER A 107 -20.68 -7.97 -18.58
CA SER A 107 -19.24 -7.83 -18.40
C SER A 107 -18.88 -6.57 -17.61
N LEU A 108 -19.54 -5.44 -17.89
CA LEU A 108 -19.32 -4.18 -17.20
C LEU A 108 -19.69 -4.27 -15.72
N VAL A 109 -20.89 -4.80 -15.42
CA VAL A 109 -21.33 -5.04 -14.04
C VAL A 109 -20.35 -5.95 -13.30
N TYR A 110 -19.91 -7.04 -13.94
CA TYR A 110 -18.90 -7.92 -13.37
C TYR A 110 -17.59 -7.19 -13.06
N LYS A 111 -17.06 -6.39 -13.98
CA LYS A 111 -15.80 -5.64 -13.79
C LYS A 111 -15.90 -4.66 -12.63
N LEU A 112 -17.00 -3.93 -12.53
CA LEU A 112 -17.25 -2.99 -11.43
C LEU A 112 -17.42 -3.71 -10.09
N ALA A 113 -18.15 -4.83 -10.06
CA ALA A 113 -18.28 -5.64 -8.85
C ALA A 113 -16.92 -6.22 -8.41
N ALA A 114 -16.12 -6.73 -9.34
CA ALA A 114 -14.78 -7.23 -9.07
C ALA A 114 -13.84 -6.12 -8.54
N ALA A 115 -13.88 -4.93 -9.14
CA ALA A 115 -13.14 -3.77 -8.66
C ALA A 115 -13.57 -3.37 -7.24
N GLY A 116 -14.88 -3.33 -6.97
CA GLY A 116 -15.44 -3.05 -5.65
C GLY A 116 -15.02 -4.06 -4.60
N LEU A 117 -15.05 -5.36 -4.92
CA LEU A 117 -14.59 -6.43 -4.03
C LEU A 117 -13.08 -6.33 -3.75
N ALA A 118 -12.28 -6.01 -4.77
CA ALA A 118 -10.84 -5.83 -4.61
C ALA A 118 -10.50 -4.58 -3.76
N LEU A 119 -11.22 -3.48 -3.96
CA LEU A 119 -11.12 -2.28 -3.11
C LEU A 119 -11.52 -2.58 -1.66
N LEU A 120 -12.62 -3.31 -1.45
CA LEU A 120 -13.04 -3.73 -0.12
C LEU A 120 -11.99 -4.61 0.54
N ALA A 121 -11.40 -5.56 -0.20
CA ALA A 121 -10.32 -6.41 0.29
C ALA A 121 -9.08 -5.59 0.69
N LEU A 122 -8.71 -4.58 -0.10
CA LEU A 122 -7.63 -3.65 0.22
C LEU A 122 -7.93 -2.82 1.47
N TYR A 123 -9.16 -2.30 1.57
CA TYR A 123 -9.59 -1.50 2.71
C TYR A 123 -9.55 -2.32 4.02
N LEU A 124 -10.08 -3.55 3.99
CA LEU A 124 -10.04 -4.45 5.14
C LEU A 124 -8.60 -4.84 5.52
N LEU A 125 -7.73 -5.04 4.54
CA LEU A 125 -6.32 -5.34 4.79
C LEU A 125 -5.57 -4.14 5.41
N ALA A 126 -5.82 -2.93 4.92
CA ALA A 126 -5.24 -1.71 5.47
C ALA A 126 -5.71 -1.46 6.91
N ARG A 127 -6.98 -1.74 7.21
CA ARG A 127 -7.54 -1.63 8.57
C ARG A 127 -6.88 -2.62 9.53
N GLN A 128 -6.63 -3.86 9.11
CA GLN A 128 -5.94 -4.86 9.94
C GLN A 128 -4.53 -4.41 10.31
N ARG A 129 -3.76 -3.92 9.33
CA ARG A 129 -2.40 -3.43 9.55
C ARG A 129 -2.33 -2.23 10.50
N ARG A 130 -3.29 -1.30 10.42
CA ARG A 130 -3.36 -0.16 11.33
C ARG A 130 -3.64 -0.59 12.77
N ALA A 131 -4.60 -1.50 12.96
CA ALA A 131 -4.92 -2.02 14.29
C ALA A 131 -3.76 -2.80 14.92
N GLU A 132 -2.99 -3.53 14.11
CA GLU A 132 -1.77 -4.21 14.57
C GLU A 132 -0.69 -3.19 14.97
N ALA A 133 -0.46 -2.16 14.16
CA ALA A 133 0.51 -1.09 14.47
C ALA A 133 0.13 -0.28 15.72
N GLU A 134 -1.16 0.00 15.93
CA GLU A 134 -1.65 0.68 17.15
C GLU A 134 -1.43 -0.18 18.40
N ARG A 135 -1.62 -1.51 18.30
CA ARG A 135 -1.35 -2.44 19.41
C ARG A 135 0.12 -2.53 19.74
N GLU A 136 0.97 -2.62 18.71
CA GLU A 136 2.43 -2.64 18.88
C GLU A 136 2.93 -1.34 19.50
N ALA A 137 2.41 -0.19 19.03
CA ALA A 137 2.71 1.11 19.64
C ALA A 137 2.27 1.18 21.11
N ALA A 138 1.09 0.68 21.46
CA ALA A 138 0.63 0.64 22.84
C ALA A 138 1.51 -0.25 23.74
N ASP A 139 1.93 -1.42 23.25
CA ASP A 139 2.82 -2.35 23.97
C ASP A 139 4.21 -1.73 24.19
N THR A 140 4.75 -1.02 23.19
CA THR A 140 6.04 -0.31 23.34
C THR A 140 5.98 0.83 24.37
N LEU A 141 4.85 1.56 24.46
CA LEU A 141 4.67 2.62 25.45
C LEU A 141 4.53 2.05 26.86
N ASP A 142 3.82 0.94 27.03
CA ASP A 142 3.67 0.25 28.32
C ASP A 142 5.00 -0.33 28.80
N GLY A 143 5.76 -0.99 27.90
CA GLY A 143 7.10 -1.49 28.19
C GLY A 143 8.11 -0.39 28.54
N ALA A 144 8.06 0.76 27.86
CA ALA A 144 8.92 1.90 28.17
C ALA A 144 8.57 2.55 29.52
N ALA A 145 7.28 2.61 29.89
CA ALA A 145 6.85 3.09 31.19
C ALA A 145 7.35 2.17 32.32
N PHE A 146 7.28 0.85 32.11
CA PHE A 146 7.79 -0.14 33.05
C PHE A 146 9.31 -0.02 33.27
N ASP A 147 10.10 0.20 32.21
CA ASP A 147 11.56 0.34 32.31
C ASP A 147 11.96 1.63 33.05
N SER A 148 11.18 2.72 32.91
CA SER A 148 11.46 4.00 33.61
C SER A 148 11.22 3.96 35.12
N ASP A 149 10.37 3.05 35.61
CA ASP A 149 10.05 2.90 37.03
C ASP A 149 11.21 2.23 37.82
N PHE A 150 12.13 1.55 37.13
CA PHE A 150 13.31 0.93 37.73
C PHE A 150 14.57 1.80 37.70
N ASP A 151 14.60 2.82 36.83
CA ASP A 151 15.77 3.68 36.60
C ASP A 151 15.66 5.04 37.30
N GLU A 152 14.64 5.28 38.12
CA GLU A 152 14.53 6.50 38.92
C GLU A 152 15.63 6.50 40.01
N PRO A 153 16.68 7.35 39.90
CA PRO A 153 17.70 7.41 40.93
C PRO A 153 17.05 7.94 42.21
N PRO A 154 17.37 7.39 43.40
CA PRO A 154 16.72 7.80 44.64
C PRO A 154 16.83 9.32 44.78
N THR A 155 15.69 10.01 44.78
CA THR A 155 15.63 11.47 44.92
C THR A 155 16.45 11.87 46.14
N PRO A 156 17.50 12.70 46.00
CA PRO A 156 18.25 13.16 47.16
C PRO A 156 17.30 14.01 47.99
N GLN A 157 16.98 13.55 49.20
CA GLN A 157 16.25 14.32 50.20
C GLN A 157 17.13 15.48 50.65
N PHE A 158 17.21 16.55 49.86
CA PHE A 158 17.82 17.80 50.27
C PHE A 158 16.90 18.46 51.30
N ASN A 159 17.17 18.16 52.57
CA ASN A 159 16.48 18.77 53.71
C ASN A 159 16.94 20.23 53.83
N VAL A 160 16.17 21.18 53.29
CA VAL A 160 16.48 22.63 53.27
C VAL A 160 16.32 23.28 54.66
N ARG A 161 16.42 22.53 55.76
CA ARG A 161 16.09 23.04 57.10
C ARG A 161 17.24 23.49 57.97
N GLU A 162 18.48 23.43 57.49
CA GLU A 162 19.63 23.95 58.24
C GLU A 162 20.57 24.72 57.31
N LEU A 163 20.19 25.94 56.96
CA LEU A 163 21.16 26.96 56.58
C LEU A 163 21.15 28.03 57.69
N PRO A 164 22.22 28.16 58.49
CA PRO A 164 22.37 29.33 59.33
C PRO A 164 22.43 30.54 58.39
N LEU A 165 21.55 31.52 58.65
CA LEU A 165 21.56 32.81 57.97
C LEU A 165 22.84 33.56 58.36
N GLU A 166 23.96 33.20 57.72
CA GLU A 166 25.16 34.01 57.80
C GLU A 166 25.00 35.15 56.80
N ARG A 167 24.82 36.33 57.39
CA ARG A 167 24.51 37.59 56.74
C ARG A 167 25.76 38.02 55.94
N VAL A 168 25.85 37.61 54.67
CA VAL A 168 26.93 38.06 53.78
C VAL A 168 26.68 39.53 53.45
N THR A 169 27.48 40.39 54.07
CA THR A 169 27.52 41.83 53.87
C THR A 169 27.96 42.14 52.44
N ARG A 170 27.27 43.10 51.82
CA ARG A 170 27.51 43.59 50.46
C ARG A 170 28.84 44.34 50.38
N THR A 171 29.98 43.65 50.26
CA THR A 171 31.29 44.33 50.05
C THR A 171 32.39 43.51 49.37
N ASP A 172 32.12 42.37 48.72
CA ASP A 172 33.19 41.56 48.07
C ASP A 172 32.89 41.17 46.61
N LEU A 173 32.39 42.11 45.80
CA LEU A 173 32.36 41.95 44.33
C LEU A 173 33.15 43.07 43.64
N ALA A 174 34.37 43.29 44.12
CA ALA A 174 35.31 44.21 43.50
C ALA A 174 36.75 43.71 43.68
N GLU A 175 37.05 42.50 43.18
CA GLU A 175 38.40 42.14 42.71
C GLU A 175 38.40 40.70 42.21
N THR A 176 38.44 40.53 40.90
CA THR A 176 39.35 39.61 40.18
C THR A 176 38.93 39.58 38.71
N SER A 177 39.29 40.66 38.03
CA SER A 177 39.72 40.63 36.64
C SER A 177 40.95 39.73 36.50
N GLU A 178 40.92 38.75 35.60
CA GLU A 178 41.89 38.57 34.50
C GLU A 178 41.83 37.15 33.88
N VAL A 179 41.69 37.13 32.54
CA VAL A 179 42.42 36.27 31.58
C VAL A 179 42.14 34.76 31.67
N GLU A 180 41.59 34.08 30.65
CA GLU A 180 42.30 33.78 29.40
C GLU A 180 41.33 33.38 28.27
N LEU A 181 41.35 34.15 27.17
CA LEU A 181 40.72 33.84 25.89
C LEU A 181 41.63 32.89 25.11
N ARG A 182 41.18 31.67 24.81
CA ARG A 182 41.80 30.79 23.82
C ARG A 182 41.10 30.95 22.46
N PRO A 183 41.77 31.48 21.42
CA PRO A 183 41.28 31.47 20.06
C PRO A 183 41.74 30.19 19.35
N GLY A 184 40.85 29.46 18.69
CA GLY A 184 41.28 28.30 17.93
C GLY A 184 40.17 27.51 17.25
N LEU A 185 40.04 27.79 15.96
CA LEU A 185 39.66 26.90 14.87
C LEU A 185 38.20 26.91 14.40
N THR A 186 38.02 27.75 13.37
CA THR A 186 36.92 27.90 12.44
C THR A 186 36.74 26.68 11.52
N ASP A 187 35.49 26.46 11.13
CA ASP A 187 35.00 26.05 9.80
C ASP A 187 35.73 24.98 9.00
N ASN A 188 35.07 23.82 8.82
CA ASN A 188 35.06 23.17 7.50
C ASN A 188 33.77 22.35 7.28
N TRP A 189 32.78 22.97 6.65
CA TRP A 189 31.67 22.30 5.96
C TRP A 189 31.84 22.52 4.45
N SER A 190 32.22 21.48 3.71
CA SER A 190 32.15 21.35 2.24
C SER A 190 32.37 19.88 1.90
N GLU A 191 31.69 19.15 1.02
CA GLU A 191 30.55 19.29 0.08
C GLU A 191 30.15 17.84 -0.32
N PRO A 192 28.93 17.59 -0.82
CA PRO A 192 28.56 16.32 -1.45
C PRO A 192 28.97 16.26 -2.93
N ARG A 193 29.67 15.20 -3.35
CA ARG A 193 29.98 14.93 -4.76
C ARG A 193 28.79 14.29 -5.48
N SER A 194 28.38 14.91 -6.59
CA SER A 194 27.58 14.34 -7.67
C SER A 194 28.37 13.34 -8.50
#